data_AF-A0A965Y9K3-F1
#
_entry.id   AF-A0A965Y9K3-F1
#
_cell.length_a   1.000
_cell.length_b   1.000
_cell.length_c   1.000
_cell.angle_alpha   90.00
_cell.angle_beta   90.00
_cell.angle_gamma   90.00
#
_symmetry.space_group_name_H-M   'P 1'
#
loop_
_entity.id
_entity.type
_entity.pdbx_description
1 polymer ?
#
loop_
_entity_poly.entity_id
_entity_poly.type
_entity_poly.pdbx_seq_one_letter_code
_entity_poly.pdbx_strand_id
1 'polypeptide(L)'
;MNPRYNVSDIAEFVISLYDKCNLIYTSSSPSIERYYKNLKILDISNFSNNIETKIIKIDENLEFFAKNYSILPSFLINEVEDLVKNKISKIIIINNNKGFSNVAICKNCG
;
A
#
# COMPACT_ATOMS: atom_id res chain seq x y z
N MET A 1 -1.63 8.79 -29.74
CA MET A 1 -2.03 8.92 -28.32
C MET A 1 -3.39 8.27 -28.20
N ASN A 2 -3.52 7.21 -27.40
CA ASN A 2 -4.79 6.50 -27.24
C ASN A 2 -5.62 7.16 -26.12
N PRO A 3 -6.96 7.15 -26.22
CA PRO A 3 -7.81 7.66 -25.14
C PRO A 3 -7.57 6.86 -23.87
N ARG A 4 -7.40 7.58 -22.74
CA ARG A 4 -7.25 6.97 -21.42
C ARG A 4 -8.59 7.04 -20.71
N TYR A 5 -9.26 5.90 -20.63
CA TYR A 5 -10.52 5.76 -19.93
C TYR A 5 -10.33 4.93 -18.66
N ASN A 6 -11.11 5.25 -17.63
CA ASN A 6 -11.24 4.42 -16.45
C ASN A 6 -12.33 3.37 -16.73
N VAL A 7 -11.93 2.10 -16.71
CA VAL A 7 -12.84 0.97 -16.96
C VAL A 7 -13.99 0.94 -15.95
N SER A 8 -13.74 1.39 -14.73
CA SER A 8 -14.75 1.46 -13.67
C SER A 8 -15.91 2.39 -14.05
N ASP A 9 -15.58 3.56 -14.58
CA ASP A 9 -16.58 4.58 -14.92
C ASP A 9 -17.38 4.15 -16.16
N ILE A 10 -16.72 3.47 -17.10
CA ILE A 10 -17.40 2.87 -18.25
C ILE A 10 -18.35 1.76 -17.79
N ALA A 11 -17.95 0.91 -16.84
CA ALA A 11 -18.82 -0.15 -16.34
C ALA A 11 -20.07 0.42 -15.67
N GLU A 12 -19.93 1.48 -14.87
CA GLU A 12 -21.07 2.20 -14.29
C GLU A 12 -21.99 2.78 -15.37
N PHE A 13 -21.41 3.42 -16.40
CA PHE A 13 -22.17 3.96 -17.53
C PHE A 13 -22.92 2.86 -18.29
N VAL A 14 -22.25 1.76 -18.63
CA VAL A 14 -22.87 0.66 -19.38
C VAL A 14 -24.03 0.07 -18.59
N ILE A 15 -23.87 -0.15 -17.28
CA ILE A 15 -24.93 -0.72 -16.45
C ILE A 15 -26.11 0.22 -16.30
N SER A 16 -25.89 1.55 -16.33
CA SER A 16 -26.97 2.54 -16.35
C SER A 16 -27.87 2.46 -17.59
N LEU A 17 -27.39 1.83 -18.68
CA LEU A 17 -28.15 1.65 -19.92
C LEU A 17 -29.06 0.41 -19.91
N TYR A 18 -28.98 -0.44 -18.89
CA TYR A 18 -29.78 -1.68 -18.79
C TYR A 18 -30.61 -1.72 -17.50
N ASP A 19 -31.92 -1.98 -17.62
CA ASP A 19 -32.85 -1.96 -16.47
C ASP A 19 -32.62 -3.08 -15.43
N LYS A 20 -31.90 -4.15 -15.78
CA LYS A 20 -31.74 -5.36 -14.94
C LYS A 20 -30.30 -5.86 -14.88
N CYS A 21 -29.36 -4.97 -14.59
CA CYS A 21 -27.96 -5.34 -14.38
C CYS A 21 -27.43 -4.72 -13.09
N ASN A 22 -26.71 -5.52 -12.29
CA ASN A 22 -26.06 -5.06 -11.06
C ASN A 22 -24.54 -5.07 -11.24
N LEU A 23 -23.88 -3.98 -10.83
CA LEU A 23 -22.42 -3.92 -10.77
C LEU A 23 -21.94 -4.41 -9.41
N ILE A 24 -21.05 -5.40 -9.40
CA ILE A 24 -20.45 -5.92 -8.17
C ILE A 24 -18.96 -5.62 -8.19
N TYR A 25 -18.48 -4.96 -7.14
CA TYR A 25 -17.07 -4.68 -6.94
C TYR A 25 -16.50 -5.61 -5.88
N THR A 26 -15.55 -6.45 -6.28
CA THR A 26 -14.83 -7.35 -5.35
C THR A 26 -13.44 -6.77 -5.09
N SER A 27 -13.19 -6.24 -3.90
CA SER A 27 -11.87 -5.79 -3.47
C SER A 27 -11.65 -6.05 -1.99
N SER A 28 -10.46 -6.51 -1.61
CA SER A 28 -10.02 -6.59 -0.22
C SER A 28 -9.63 -5.22 0.36
N SER A 29 -9.40 -4.23 -0.51
CA SER A 29 -9.07 -2.86 -0.14
C SER A 29 -9.74 -1.91 -1.13
N PRO A 30 -10.99 -1.46 -0.87
CA PRO A 30 -11.72 -0.60 -1.78
C PRO A 30 -10.98 0.74 -1.96
N SER A 31 -11.11 1.35 -3.14
CA SER A 31 -10.58 2.70 -3.36
C SER A 31 -11.36 3.71 -2.52
N ILE A 32 -10.69 4.79 -2.12
CA ILE A 32 -11.30 5.82 -1.26
C ILE A 32 -12.57 6.40 -1.89
N GLU A 33 -12.55 6.66 -3.19
CA GLU A 33 -13.69 7.16 -3.97
C GLU A 33 -14.90 6.23 -3.88
N ARG A 34 -14.68 4.91 -3.94
CA ARG A 34 -15.75 3.91 -3.84
C ARG A 34 -16.22 3.71 -2.41
N TYR A 35 -15.31 3.78 -1.45
CA TYR A 35 -15.65 3.68 -0.04
C TYR A 35 -16.62 4.79 0.39
N TYR A 36 -16.46 5.99 -0.16
CA TYR A 36 -17.37 7.11 0.08
C TYR A 36 -18.64 7.13 -0.79
N LYS A 37 -18.73 6.31 -1.85
CA LYS A 37 -20.00 6.15 -2.58
C LYS A 37 -21.00 5.41 -1.69
N ASN A 38 -22.29 5.75 -1.79
CA ASN A 38 -23.40 5.08 -1.08
C ASN A 38 -23.69 3.68 -1.65
N LEU A 39 -22.68 2.80 -1.65
CA LEU A 39 -22.78 1.43 -2.12
C LEU A 39 -23.20 0.51 -0.97
N LYS A 40 -23.94 -0.55 -1.29
CA LYS A 40 -24.20 -1.64 -0.36
C LYS A 40 -22.93 -2.46 -0.18
N ILE A 41 -22.27 -2.31 0.97
CA ILE A 41 -21.08 -3.08 1.33
C ILE A 41 -21.51 -4.46 1.84
N LEU A 42 -20.88 -5.50 1.33
CA LEU A 42 -21.08 -6.89 1.75
C LEU A 42 -19.75 -7.39 2.32
N ASP A 43 -19.66 -7.48 3.64
CA ASP A 43 -18.45 -7.96 4.30
C ASP A 43 -18.39 -9.49 4.27
N ILE A 44 -17.29 -10.03 3.72
CA ILE A 44 -17.04 -11.46 3.64
C ILE A 44 -15.86 -11.77 4.57
N SER A 45 -16.16 -12.19 5.80
CA SER A 45 -15.20 -12.28 6.91
C SER A 45 -14.24 -13.48 6.86
N ASN A 46 -14.50 -14.49 6.02
CA ASN A 46 -13.91 -15.83 6.22
C ASN A 46 -12.72 -16.18 5.31
N PHE A 47 -12.01 -15.20 4.75
CA PHE A 47 -10.91 -15.48 3.81
C PHE A 47 -9.49 -15.47 4.41
N SER A 48 -9.28 -15.04 5.66
CA SER A 48 -7.93 -15.03 6.22
C SER A 48 -7.57 -16.36 6.90
N ASN A 49 -6.59 -17.07 6.34
CA ASN A 49 -5.74 -17.93 7.15
C ASN A 49 -5.14 -17.04 8.25
N ASN A 50 -5.32 -17.42 9.51
CA ASN A 50 -4.80 -16.71 10.70
C ASN A 50 -3.26 -16.75 10.74
N ILE A 51 -2.61 -16.14 9.76
CA ILE A 51 -1.16 -15.96 9.74
C ILE A 51 -0.90 -14.68 10.53
N GLU A 52 -0.43 -14.83 11.76
CA GLU A 52 0.04 -13.71 12.57
C GLU A 52 1.22 -13.04 11.86
N THR A 53 0.99 -11.83 11.37
CA THR A 53 2.05 -10.99 10.80
C THR A 53 2.60 -10.10 11.90
N LYS A 54 3.90 -10.19 12.17
CA LYS A 54 4.59 -9.29 13.10
C LYS A 54 4.80 -7.94 12.42
N ILE A 55 4.19 -6.90 12.97
CA ILE A 55 4.34 -5.53 12.48
C ILE A 55 5.21 -4.76 13.46
N ILE A 56 6.29 -4.16 12.95
CA ILE A 56 7.20 -3.32 13.73
C ILE A 56 7.12 -1.90 13.15
N LYS A 57 6.80 -0.93 14.02
CA LYS A 57 6.82 0.50 13.66
C LYS A 57 8.14 1.10 14.13
N ILE A 58 8.86 1.74 13.22
CA ILE A 58 10.13 2.40 13.50
C ILE A 58 9.91 3.91 13.46
N ASP A 59 10.46 4.62 14.45
CA ASP A 59 10.49 6.08 14.45
C ASP A 59 11.81 6.57 13.86
N GLU A 60 11.74 7.15 12.66
CA GLU A 60 12.92 7.64 11.94
C GLU A 60 13.57 8.85 12.64
N ASN A 61 12.84 9.57 13.50
CA ASN A 61 13.42 10.67 14.27
C ASN A 61 14.48 10.16 15.25
N LEU A 62 14.27 8.98 15.84
CA LEU A 62 15.23 8.37 16.76
C LEU A 62 16.51 7.97 16.02
N GLU A 63 16.39 7.44 14.80
CA GLU A 63 17.53 7.13 13.93
C GLU A 63 18.30 8.42 13.55
N PHE A 64 17.59 9.53 13.33
CA PHE A 64 18.21 10.82 13.08
C PHE A 64 19.03 11.32 14.29
N PHE A 65 18.48 11.25 15.51
CA PHE A 65 19.22 11.60 16.73
C PHE A 65 20.44 10.69 16.96
N ALA A 66 20.34 9.42 16.54
CA ALA A 66 21.46 8.47 16.53
C ALA A 66 22.49 8.74 15.41
N LYS A 67 22.33 9.80 14.62
CA LYS A 67 23.16 10.18 13.47
C LYS A 67 23.19 9.14 12.35
N ASN A 68 22.14 8.31 12.24
CA ASN A 68 21.95 7.47 11.08
C ASN A 68 21.28 8.28 9.96
N TYR A 69 22.04 8.58 8.90
CA TYR A 69 21.55 9.29 7.72
C TYR A 69 21.29 8.35 6.52
N SER A 70 21.30 7.04 6.76
CA SER A 70 21.03 6.04 5.75
C SER A 70 19.56 6.04 5.35
N ILE A 71 19.26 5.53 4.17
CA ILE A 71 17.87 5.38 3.69
C ILE A 71 17.10 4.28 4.45
N LEU A 72 17.82 3.38 5.13
CA LEU A 72 17.27 2.30 5.94
C LEU A 72 17.63 2.51 7.42
N PRO A 73 16.67 2.32 8.33
CA PRO A 73 16.92 2.24 9.76
C PRO A 73 17.93 1.15 10.13
N SER A 74 18.71 1.39 11.19
CA SER A 74 19.73 0.47 11.68
C SER A 74 19.15 -0.91 12.02
N PHE A 75 17.95 -0.92 12.62
CA PHE A 75 17.22 -2.15 12.93
C PHE A 75 16.96 -3.01 11.68
N LEU A 76 16.50 -2.39 10.59
CA LEU A 76 16.21 -3.12 9.34
C LEU A 76 17.49 -3.66 8.70
N ILE A 77 18.60 -2.93 8.78
CA ILE A 77 19.89 -3.38 8.26
C ILE A 77 20.32 -4.66 8.99
N ASN A 78 20.25 -4.68 10.33
CA ASN A 78 20.62 -5.83 11.14
C ASN A 78 19.74 -7.06 10.85
N GLU A 79 18.42 -6.87 10.78
CA GLU A 79 17.48 -7.95 10.42
C GLU A 79 17.77 -8.51 9.02
N VAL A 80 18.02 -7.64 8.03
CA VAL A 80 18.38 -8.06 6.68
C VAL A 80 19.68 -8.87 6.69
N GLU A 81 20.71 -8.41 7.40
CA GLU A 81 21.99 -9.13 7.51
C GLU A 81 21.81 -10.52 8.14
N ASP A 82 21.01 -10.63 9.20
CA ASP A 82 20.77 -11.90 9.90
C ASP A 82 19.95 -12.86 9.03
N LEU A 83 18.95 -12.36 8.30
CA LEU A 83 18.18 -13.15 7.33
C LEU A 83 19.06 -13.68 6.20
N VAL A 84 19.95 -12.82 5.67
CA VAL A 84 20.91 -13.18 4.62
C VAL A 84 21.91 -14.23 5.11
N LYS A 85 22.47 -14.06 6.32
CA LYS A 85 23.38 -15.04 6.95
C LYS A 85 22.70 -16.41 7.12
N ASN A 86 21.43 -16.40 7.51
CA ASN A 86 20.64 -17.62 7.75
C ASN A 86 20.13 -18.29 6.46
N LYS A 87 20.47 -17.76 5.26
CA LYS A 87 19.99 -18.24 3.95
C LYS A 87 18.45 -18.30 3.85
N ILE A 88 17.77 -17.48 4.64
CA ILE A 88 16.31 -17.36 4.62
C ILE A 88 15.90 -16.36 3.52
N SER A 89 14.68 -16.57 3.04
CA SER A 89 13.91 -15.98 1.93
C SER A 89 14.23 -14.56 1.43
N LYS A 90 13.89 -14.38 0.14
CA LYS A 90 13.84 -13.12 -0.60
C LYS A 90 13.21 -11.99 0.21
N ILE A 91 13.87 -10.83 0.21
CA ILE A 91 13.41 -9.60 0.85
C ILE A 91 12.86 -8.67 -0.21
N ILE A 92 11.69 -8.08 0.03
CA ILE A 92 11.06 -7.10 -0.86
C ILE A 92 11.08 -5.74 -0.16
N ILE A 93 11.79 -4.79 -0.76
CA ILE A 93 11.80 -3.39 -0.34
C ILE A 93 10.90 -2.62 -1.31
N ILE A 94 9.86 -1.99 -0.78
CA ILE A 94 8.91 -1.18 -1.55
C ILE A 94 9.26 0.29 -1.31
N ASN A 95 9.52 1.02 -2.40
CA ASN A 95 9.79 2.46 -2.37
C ASN A 95 8.80 3.19 -3.30
N ASN A 96 8.79 4.52 -3.23
CA ASN A 96 7.98 5.38 -4.08
C ASN A 96 8.23 5.14 -5.58
N ASN A 97 7.22 5.44 -6.41
CA ASN A 97 7.32 5.33 -7.86
C ASN A 97 8.46 6.19 -8.41
N LYS A 98 9.10 5.72 -9.49
CA LYS A 98 10.15 6.50 -10.18
C LYS A 98 9.58 7.83 -10.67
N GLY A 99 10.31 8.93 -10.44
CA GLY A 99 9.88 10.28 -10.82
C GLY A 99 8.89 10.93 -9.86
N PHE A 100 8.74 10.39 -8.65
CA PHE A 100 7.99 11.05 -7.59
C PHE A 100 8.63 12.41 -7.24
N SER A 101 7.79 13.41 -6.93
CA SER A 101 8.25 14.73 -6.52
C SER A 101 8.90 14.66 -5.15
N ASN A 102 10.18 15.06 -5.05
CA ASN A 102 10.89 15.08 -3.78
C ASN A 102 10.30 16.12 -2.83
N VAL A 103 10.13 15.75 -1.57
CA VAL A 103 9.80 16.67 -0.48
C VAL A 103 11.11 17.07 0.20
N ALA A 104 11.27 18.37 0.48
CA ALA A 104 12.36 18.84 1.32
C ALA A 104 11.95 18.70 2.78
N ILE A 105 12.66 17.86 3.53
CA ILE A 105 12.45 17.66 4.96
C ILE A 105 13.70 18.21 5.67
N CYS A 106 13.49 19.05 6.69
CA CYS A 106 14.55 19.51 7.53
C CYS A 106 15.06 18.33 8.35
N LYS A 107 16.29 17.91 8.07
CA LYS A 107 16.89 16.82 8.82
C LYS A 107 16.92 17.11 10.34
N ASN A 108 17.01 18.38 10.75
CA ASN A 108 17.15 18.77 12.15
C ASN A 108 15.84 18.92 12.95
N CYS A 109 14.69 19.16 12.30
CA CYS A 109 13.42 19.43 12.98
C CYS A 109 12.15 18.92 12.29
N GLY A 110 12.28 18.25 11.14
CA GLY A 110 11.15 17.86 10.29
C GLY A 110 10.75 18.97 9.34
#